data_AF-K1RIM8-F1
#
_entry.id   AF-K1RIM8-F1
#
_cell.length_a   1.000
_cell.length_b   1.000
_cell.length_c   1.000
_cell.angle_alpha   90.00
_cell.angle_beta   90.00
_cell.angle_gamma   90.00
#
_symmetry.space_group_name_H-M   'P 1'
#
loop_
_entity.id
_entity.type
_entity.pdbx_description
1 polymer ?
#
loop_
_entity_poly.entity_id
_entity_poly.type
_entity_poly.pdbx_seq_one_letter_code
_entity_poly.pdbx_strand_id
1 'polypeptide(L)'
;MSNGQNNVLVDGLSYYGLSLLSFLLDSHPDLASDSILIRSRADRAAEAYCQAIRNGESRSEADAQAARILYQGLHFSLYNTIVNILWDEFQDLVPEEEARTIARDILPHAAFLKQEYDLNDD
;
A
#
# COMPACT_ATOMS: atom_id res chain seq x y z
N MET A 1 3.07 -11.01 -19.77
CA MET A 1 1.97 -11.94 -19.43
C MET A 1 1.23 -11.35 -18.22
N SER A 2 -0.10 -11.48 -18.19
CA SER A 2 -1.04 -11.07 -17.11
C SER A 2 -1.43 -9.58 -16.95
N ASN A 3 -2.18 -9.04 -17.93
CA ASN A 3 -3.04 -7.84 -17.74
C ASN A 3 -4.49 -8.20 -17.34
N GLY A 4 -4.81 -9.50 -17.19
CA GLY A 4 -6.18 -9.98 -17.00
C GLY A 4 -6.66 -9.99 -15.54
N GLN A 5 -5.77 -10.16 -14.56
CA GLN A 5 -6.17 -10.20 -13.15
C GLN A 5 -6.35 -8.81 -12.53
N ASN A 6 -5.59 -7.81 -12.99
CA ASN A 6 -5.76 -6.44 -12.53
C ASN A 6 -7.14 -5.89 -12.93
N ASN A 7 -7.61 -6.15 -14.16
CA ASN A 7 -8.86 -5.57 -14.66
C ASN A 7 -10.12 -5.99 -13.87
N VAL A 8 -10.10 -7.15 -13.22
CA VAL A 8 -11.22 -7.65 -12.39
C VAL A 8 -11.21 -7.02 -10.98
N LEU A 9 -10.04 -6.61 -10.49
CA LEU A 9 -9.90 -5.95 -9.18
C LEU A 9 -10.24 -4.46 -9.25
N VAL A 10 -10.05 -3.80 -10.40
CA VAL A 10 -10.34 -2.37 -10.58
C VAL A 10 -11.82 -2.05 -10.83
N ASP A 11 -12.60 -3.01 -11.34
CA ASP A 11 -13.99 -2.77 -11.72
C ASP A 11 -14.86 -2.51 -10.47
N GLY A 12 -15.37 -1.29 -10.33
CA GLY A 12 -16.20 -0.87 -9.21
C GLY A 12 -15.45 -0.36 -7.96
N LEU A 13 -14.17 0.01 -8.06
CA LEU A 13 -13.47 0.73 -6.99
C LEU A 13 -13.75 2.23 -7.05
N SER A 14 -13.96 2.84 -5.88
CA SER A 14 -14.07 4.29 -5.71
C SER A 14 -12.70 4.98 -5.86
N TYR A 15 -12.66 6.32 -5.90
CA TYR A 15 -11.40 7.09 -5.94
C TYR A 15 -10.39 6.64 -4.87
N TYR A 16 -10.84 6.46 -3.63
CA TYR A 16 -9.98 5.98 -2.55
C TYR A 16 -9.56 4.52 -2.73
N GLY A 17 -10.41 3.68 -3.32
CA GLY A 17 -10.07 2.29 -3.65
C GLY A 17 -8.97 2.21 -4.70
N LEU A 18 -9.05 3.02 -5.76
CA LEU A 18 -8.00 3.13 -6.77
C LEU A 18 -6.70 3.65 -6.19
N SER A 19 -6.78 4.69 -5.36
CA SER A 19 -5.62 5.31 -4.70
C SER A 19 -4.90 4.33 -3.78
N LEU A 20 -5.64 3.54 -3.01
CA LEU A 20 -5.07 2.52 -2.14
C LEU A 20 -4.49 1.36 -2.94
N LEU A 21 -5.21 0.84 -3.96
CA LEU A 21 -4.69 -0.24 -4.80
C LEU A 21 -3.37 0.14 -5.48
N SER A 22 -3.28 1.36 -6.05
CA SER A 22 -2.05 1.86 -6.65
C SER A 22 -0.91 1.88 -5.62
N PHE A 23 -1.18 2.41 -4.42
CA PHE A 23 -0.19 2.45 -3.35
C PHE A 23 0.28 1.06 -2.93
N LEU A 24 -0.63 0.10 -2.78
CA LEU A 24 -0.30 -1.27 -2.39
C LEU A 24 0.49 -2.01 -3.48
N LEU A 25 0.19 -1.81 -4.76
CA LEU A 25 0.96 -2.42 -5.85
C LEU A 25 2.43 -1.98 -5.82
N ASP A 26 2.69 -0.74 -5.44
CA ASP A 26 4.04 -0.17 -5.41
C ASP A 26 4.82 -0.53 -4.15
N SER A 27 4.13 -0.66 -3.01
CA SER A 27 4.77 -0.76 -1.68
C SER A 27 4.39 -2.00 -0.86
N HIS A 28 3.24 -2.61 -1.09
CA HIS A 28 2.74 -3.74 -0.31
C HIS A 28 2.12 -4.80 -1.25
N PRO A 29 2.93 -5.41 -2.14
CA PRO A 29 2.41 -6.35 -3.12
C PRO A 29 1.75 -7.59 -2.50
N ASP A 30 2.05 -7.89 -1.23
CA ASP A 30 1.39 -8.92 -0.41
C ASP A 30 -0.06 -8.56 -0.03
N LEU A 31 -0.38 -7.27 0.08
CA LEU A 31 -1.72 -6.78 0.43
C LEU A 31 -2.54 -6.35 -0.79
N ALA A 32 -1.90 -6.13 -1.94
CA ALA A 32 -2.57 -5.62 -3.16
C ALA A 32 -3.66 -6.55 -3.72
N SER A 33 -3.62 -7.85 -3.40
CA SER A 33 -4.66 -8.82 -3.78
C SER A 33 -5.83 -8.90 -2.80
N ASP A 34 -5.75 -8.24 -1.64
CA ASP A 34 -6.82 -8.26 -0.63
C ASP A 34 -7.91 -7.22 -0.98
N SER A 35 -8.87 -7.66 -1.80
CA SER A 35 -9.99 -6.81 -2.24
C SER A 35 -10.91 -6.38 -1.10
N ILE A 36 -11.00 -7.17 -0.01
CA ILE A 36 -11.82 -6.85 1.16
C ILE A 36 -11.16 -5.71 1.95
N LEU A 37 -9.85 -5.81 2.20
CA LEU A 37 -9.07 -4.74 2.82
C LEU A 37 -9.20 -3.43 2.02
N ILE A 38 -9.01 -3.50 0.70
CA ILE A 38 -9.05 -2.31 -0.16
C ILE A 38 -10.42 -1.66 -0.12
N ARG A 39 -11.50 -2.42 -0.34
CA ARG A 39 -12.87 -1.87 -0.35
C ARG A 39 -13.25 -1.31 1.02
N SER A 40 -13.02 -2.07 2.10
CA SER A 40 -13.35 -1.65 3.46
C SER A 40 -12.65 -0.35 3.86
N ARG A 41 -11.35 -0.21 3.55
CA ARG A 41 -10.60 1.02 3.84
C ARG A 41 -11.05 2.19 2.96
N ALA A 42 -11.31 1.94 1.68
CA ALA A 42 -11.80 2.96 0.76
C ALA A 42 -13.15 3.53 1.21
N ASP A 43 -14.07 2.65 1.66
CA ASP A 43 -15.38 3.06 2.16
C ASP A 43 -15.25 3.90 3.44
N ARG A 44 -14.40 3.49 4.38
CA ARG A 44 -14.12 4.26 5.62
C ARG A 44 -13.49 5.63 5.32
N ALA A 45 -12.55 5.69 4.38
CA ALA A 45 -11.93 6.94 3.97
C ALA A 45 -12.95 7.88 3.29
N ALA A 46 -13.81 7.34 2.42
CA ALA A 46 -14.88 8.09 1.79
C ALA A 46 -15.89 8.64 2.83
N GLU A 47 -16.26 7.81 3.81
CA GLU A 47 -17.16 8.22 4.89
C GLU A 47 -16.56 9.35 5.73
N ALA A 48 -15.28 9.25 6.10
CA ALA A 48 -14.58 10.28 6.86
C ALA A 48 -14.49 11.60 6.09
N TYR A 49 -14.16 11.55 4.80
CA TYR A 49 -14.17 12.72 3.93
C TYR A 49 -15.58 13.37 3.92
N CYS A 50 -16.63 12.58 3.68
CA CYS A 50 -17.99 13.08 3.66
C CYS A 50 -18.39 13.70 5.00
N GLN A 51 -17.97 13.09 6.11
CA GLN A 51 -18.28 13.60 7.44
C GLN A 51 -17.57 14.92 7.73
N ALA A 52 -16.29 15.06 7.39
CA ALA A 52 -15.55 16.31 7.54
C ALA A 52 -16.20 17.45 6.73
N ILE A 53 -16.57 17.18 5.48
CA ILE A 53 -17.29 18.16 4.64
C ILE A 53 -18.65 18.54 5.26
N ARG A 54 -19.41 17.57 5.79
CA ARG A 54 -20.69 17.83 6.50
C ARG A 54 -20.50 18.67 7.76
N ASN A 55 -19.36 18.52 8.44
CA ASN A 55 -19.01 19.29 9.63
C ASN A 55 -18.53 20.72 9.30
N GLY A 56 -18.42 21.09 8.03
CA GLY A 56 -17.96 22.41 7.58
C GLY A 56 -16.43 22.55 7.54
N GLU A 57 -15.68 21.45 7.61
CA GLU A 57 -14.24 21.46 7.44
C GLU A 57 -13.85 21.80 5.99
N SER A 58 -12.63 22.30 5.81
CA SER A 58 -12.11 22.54 4.47
C SER A 58 -11.85 21.24 3.72
N ARG A 59 -11.86 21.31 2.39
CA ARG A 59 -11.55 20.14 1.54
C ARG A 59 -10.17 19.54 1.85
N SER A 60 -9.19 20.39 2.15
CA SER A 60 -7.84 19.93 2.51
C SER A 60 -7.82 19.14 3.82
N GLU A 61 -8.60 19.56 4.82
CA GLU A 61 -8.71 18.86 6.11
C GLU A 61 -9.43 17.52 5.93
N ALA A 62 -10.51 17.50 5.16
CA ALA A 62 -11.25 16.29 4.82
C ALA A 62 -10.35 15.28 4.07
N ASP A 63 -9.56 15.74 3.08
CA ASP A 63 -8.61 14.89 2.36
C ASP A 63 -7.52 14.33 3.28
N ALA A 64 -6.98 15.15 4.19
CA ALA A 64 -5.99 14.69 5.16
C ALA A 64 -6.57 13.64 6.14
N GLN A 65 -7.81 13.81 6.59
CA GLN A 65 -8.50 12.82 7.43
C GLN A 65 -8.71 11.49 6.68
N ALA A 66 -9.20 11.56 5.45
CA ALA A 66 -9.41 10.39 4.61
C ALA A 66 -8.10 9.66 4.33
N ALA A 67 -7.03 10.38 4.01
CA ALA A 67 -5.70 9.82 3.76
C ALA A 67 -5.14 9.10 5.00
N ARG A 68 -5.29 9.69 6.20
CA ARG A 68 -4.88 9.04 7.45
C ARG A 68 -5.57 7.68 7.65
N ILE A 69 -6.86 7.59 7.36
CA ILE A 69 -7.60 6.33 7.46
C ILE A 69 -7.19 5.34 6.36
N LEU A 70 -6.99 5.85 5.14
CA LEU A 70 -6.68 5.02 3.98
C LEU A 70 -5.32 4.31 4.15
N TYR A 71 -4.31 5.03 4.63
CA TYR A 71 -2.93 4.56 4.72
C TYR A 71 -2.50 4.12 6.13
N GLN A 72 -3.41 4.10 7.10
CA GLN A 72 -3.11 3.70 8.47
C GLN A 72 -2.43 2.31 8.55
N GLY A 73 -1.31 2.22 9.26
CA GLY A 73 -0.53 1.00 9.43
C GLY A 73 0.15 0.52 8.15
N LEU A 74 0.34 1.40 7.16
CA LEU A 74 0.99 1.09 5.88
C LEU A 74 2.13 2.06 5.56
N HIS A 75 2.56 2.91 6.50
CA HIS A 75 3.69 3.82 6.24
C HIS A 75 5.01 3.04 6.16
N PHE A 76 5.19 2.03 7.00
CA PHE A 76 6.31 1.11 6.88
C PHE A 76 6.02 0.00 5.88
N SER A 77 6.89 -0.11 4.86
CA SER A 77 6.85 -1.20 3.89
C SER A 77 8.11 -2.06 3.98
N LEU A 78 7.95 -3.29 4.46
CA LEU A 78 9.03 -4.28 4.47
C LEU A 78 9.54 -4.57 3.04
N TYR A 79 8.63 -4.58 2.06
CA TYR A 79 8.98 -4.76 0.65
C TYR A 79 9.90 -3.65 0.15
N ASN A 80 9.55 -2.37 0.37
CA ASN A 80 10.40 -1.25 -0.03
C ASN A 80 11.73 -1.25 0.73
N THR A 81 11.73 -1.64 2.00
CA THR A 81 12.98 -1.80 2.77
C THR A 81 13.89 -2.85 2.14
N ILE A 82 13.36 -4.01 1.73
CA ILE A 82 14.15 -5.02 1.02
C ILE A 82 14.66 -4.47 -0.31
N VAL A 83 13.81 -3.78 -1.10
CA VAL A 83 14.24 -3.16 -2.37
C VAL A 83 15.40 -2.19 -2.14
N ASN A 84 15.29 -1.31 -1.14
CA ASN A 84 16.34 -0.35 -0.83
C ASN A 84 17.63 -1.04 -0.39
N ILE A 85 17.56 -2.09 0.45
CA ILE A 85 18.73 -2.88 0.83
C ILE A 85 19.40 -3.52 -0.39
N LEU A 86 18.61 -4.07 -1.32
CA LEU A 86 19.16 -4.65 -2.55
C LEU A 86 19.87 -3.61 -3.41
N TRP A 87 19.36 -2.38 -3.47
CA TRP A 87 19.99 -1.28 -4.17
C TRP A 87 21.25 -0.77 -3.48
N ASP A 88 21.21 -0.53 -2.17
CA ASP A 88 22.30 0.13 -1.47
C ASP A 88 23.46 -0.85 -1.16
N GLU A 89 23.14 -2.08 -0.76
CA GLU A 89 24.12 -3.05 -0.25
C GLU A 89 24.49 -4.13 -1.28
N PHE A 90 23.68 -4.34 -2.31
CA PHE A 90 23.87 -5.42 -3.28
C PHE A 90 23.89 -4.94 -4.75
N GLN A 91 24.10 -3.66 -5.03
CA GLN A 91 24.17 -3.11 -6.39
C GLN A 91 25.12 -3.85 -7.36
N ASP A 92 26.23 -4.40 -6.85
CA ASP A 92 27.19 -5.15 -7.67
C ASP A 92 26.68 -6.57 -8.04
N LEU A 93 25.68 -7.08 -7.33
CA LEU A 93 25.10 -8.41 -7.51
C LEU A 93 23.71 -8.37 -8.13
N VAL A 94 22.92 -7.34 -7.81
CA VAL A 94 21.51 -7.22 -8.17
C VAL A 94 21.31 -5.96 -8.99
N PRO A 95 21.02 -6.09 -10.30
CA PRO A 95 20.62 -4.96 -11.12
C PRO A 95 19.35 -4.28 -10.56
N GLU A 96 19.27 -2.97 -10.71
CA GLU A 96 18.14 -2.16 -10.21
C GLU A 96 16.78 -2.68 -10.73
N GLU A 97 16.76 -3.09 -12.01
CA GLU A 97 15.59 -3.63 -12.70
C GLU A 97 15.06 -4.93 -12.08
N GLU A 98 15.96 -5.72 -11.47
CA GLU A 98 15.64 -7.02 -10.87
C GLU A 98 15.32 -6.90 -9.38
N ALA A 99 15.79 -5.86 -8.70
CA ALA A 99 15.65 -5.68 -7.25
C ALA A 99 14.19 -5.78 -6.79
N ARG A 100 13.25 -5.18 -7.52
CA ARG A 100 11.81 -5.28 -7.21
C ARG A 100 11.29 -6.71 -7.33
N THR A 101 11.72 -7.45 -8.34
CA THR A 101 11.33 -8.85 -8.54
C THR A 101 11.89 -9.73 -7.43
N ILE A 102 13.19 -9.60 -7.14
CA ILE A 102 13.88 -10.36 -6.09
C ILE A 102 13.30 -10.02 -4.71
N ALA A 103 12.99 -8.76 -4.43
CA ALA A 103 12.35 -8.37 -3.19
C ALA A 103 10.98 -9.03 -2.99
N ARG A 104 10.20 -9.25 -4.05
CA ARG A 104 8.94 -10.00 -3.98
C ARG A 104 9.17 -11.46 -3.61
N ASP A 105 10.25 -12.07 -4.09
CA ASP A 105 10.60 -13.46 -3.79
C ASP A 105 11.15 -13.61 -2.36
N ILE A 106 11.88 -12.61 -1.85
CA ILE A 106 12.41 -12.59 -0.47
C ILE A 106 11.32 -12.29 0.56
N LEU A 107 10.32 -11.46 0.22
CA LEU A 107 9.31 -10.96 1.15
C LEU A 107 8.63 -12.05 2.00
N PRO A 108 8.21 -13.23 1.47
CA PRO A 108 7.64 -14.31 2.28
C PRO A 108 8.61 -14.89 3.31
N HIS A 109 9.91 -14.88 3.01
CA HIS A 109 10.96 -15.35 3.93
C HIS A 109 11.29 -14.32 5.01
N ALA A 110 11.07 -13.03 4.74
CA ALA A 110 11.24 -11.95 5.70
C ALA A 110 9.97 -11.65 6.52
N ALA A 111 8.84 -12.29 6.21
CA ALA A 111 7.55 -12.00 6.83
C ALA A 111 7.53 -12.16 8.36
N PHE A 112 8.39 -13.01 8.92
CA PHE A 112 8.53 -13.18 10.38
C PHE A 112 8.99 -11.90 11.08
N LEU A 113 9.72 -11.01 10.40
CA LEU A 113 10.19 -9.74 10.97
C LEU A 113 9.02 -8.81 11.35
N LYS A 114 7.87 -8.95 10.70
CA LYS A 114 6.63 -8.24 11.08
C LYS A 114 6.11 -8.65 12.47
N GLN A 115 6.58 -9.76 13.02
CA GLN A 115 6.21 -10.25 14.35
C GLN A 115 7.27 -9.94 15.40
N GLU A 116 8.54 -9.83 15.00
CA GLU A 116 9.65 -9.53 15.92
C GLU A 116 9.86 -8.04 16.15
N TYR A 117 9.45 -7.20 15.20
CA TYR A 117 9.60 -5.74 15.28
C TYR A 117 8.23 -5.07 15.22
N ASP A 118 8.10 -3.99 16.00
CA ASP A 118 6.94 -3.10 15.91
C ASP A 118 7.10 -2.20 14.68
N LEU A 119 6.69 -2.72 13.51
CA LEU A 119 6.81 -2.05 12.21
C LEU A 119 5.60 -1.15 11.92
N ASN A 120 5.17 -0.41 12.93
CA ASN A 120 4.08 0.56 12.83
C ASN A 120 4.61 1.91 12.28
N ASP A 121 3.69 2.86 12.12
CA ASP A 121 3.92 4.13 11.41
C ASP A 121 4.76 5.18 12.19
N ASP A 122 5.31 4.83 13.36
CA ASP A 122 5.94 5.75 14.32
C ASP A 122 7.49 5.72 14.30
#